data_AF-Q84KL0-F1
#
_entry.id   AF-Q84KL0-F1
#
_cell.length_a   1.000
_cell.length_b   1.000
_cell.length_c   1.000
_cell.angle_alpha   90.00
_cell.angle_beta   90.00
_cell.angle_gamma   90.00
#
_symmetry.space_group_name_H-M   'P 1'
#
loop_
_entity.id
_entity.type
_entity.pdbx_description
1 polymer ?
#
loop_
_entity_poly.entity_id
_entity_poly.type
_entity_poly.pdbx_seq_one_letter_code
_entity_poly.pdbx_strand_id
1 'polypeptide(L)'
;MSSAGSEVAKLGPWGGSGGDSFDDGSDNGGVVKLTIYYSSTMVNGLQVVYGNGTTKLHGWANGQTKEIDVSSSAALDVSITVGTNSVFSGDPNRKGVLALGFTTSEAPSPVPSNVNGTTYRPLQVLGFFGNSGDRVDRLGLYVSDV
;
A
#
# COMPACT_ATOMS: atom_id res chain seq x y z
N MET A 1 -15.05 -28.79 -17.64
CA MET A 1 -14.29 -28.36 -16.45
C MET A 1 -14.15 -26.85 -16.55
N SER A 2 -14.98 -26.09 -15.83
CA SER A 2 -14.79 -24.64 -15.74
C SER A 2 -13.65 -24.41 -14.76
N SER A 3 -12.51 -23.87 -15.22
CA SER A 3 -11.54 -23.30 -14.30
C SER A 3 -12.25 -22.14 -13.61
N ALA A 4 -12.45 -22.23 -12.30
CA ALA A 4 -12.79 -21.05 -11.51
C ALA A 4 -11.62 -20.08 -11.67
N GLY A 5 -11.80 -19.04 -12.49
CA GLY A 5 -10.85 -17.93 -12.51
C GLY A 5 -10.91 -17.29 -11.13
N SER A 6 -9.77 -17.12 -10.46
CA SER A 6 -9.70 -16.41 -9.19
C SER A 6 -10.39 -15.04 -9.35
N GLU A 7 -11.42 -14.79 -8.55
CA GLU A 7 -12.10 -13.49 -8.58
C GLU A 7 -11.15 -12.44 -7.99
N VAL A 8 -11.04 -11.28 -8.66
CA VAL A 8 -10.21 -10.17 -8.19
C VAL A 8 -11.09 -9.18 -7.44
N ALA A 9 -10.83 -9.01 -6.14
CA ALA A 9 -11.53 -8.03 -5.32
C ALA A 9 -10.76 -6.70 -5.24
N LYS A 10 -11.50 -5.59 -5.14
CA LYS A 10 -10.94 -4.25 -4.86
C LYS A 10 -11.24 -3.86 -3.41
N LEU A 11 -10.20 -3.58 -2.63
CA LEU A 11 -10.33 -3.11 -1.25
C LEU A 11 -9.91 -1.63 -1.15
N GLY A 12 -10.67 -0.85 -0.39
CA GLY A 12 -10.44 0.59 -0.20
C GLY A 12 -11.08 1.44 -1.30
N PRO A 13 -10.50 2.59 -1.70
CA PRO A 13 -9.21 3.12 -1.27
C PRO A 13 -9.32 3.92 0.05
N TRP A 14 -8.29 3.86 0.89
CA TRP A 14 -8.22 4.55 2.18
C TRP A 14 -7.20 5.69 2.12
N GLY A 15 -7.53 6.83 2.75
CA GLY A 15 -6.67 8.02 2.76
C GLY A 15 -7.44 9.31 2.53
N GLY A 16 -6.74 10.36 2.12
CA GLY A 16 -7.34 11.66 1.76
C GLY A 16 -7.67 11.80 0.28
N SER A 17 -8.21 12.96 -0.10
CA SER A 17 -8.61 13.28 -1.48
C SER A 17 -7.57 14.10 -2.26
N GLY A 18 -6.36 14.25 -1.72
CA GLY A 18 -5.25 14.89 -2.44
C GLY A 18 -4.60 13.97 -3.48
N GLY A 19 -3.64 14.51 -4.22
CA GLY A 19 -2.84 13.76 -5.19
C GLY A 19 -3.58 13.40 -6.49
N ASP A 20 -2.80 13.05 -7.50
CA ASP A 20 -3.31 12.58 -8.78
C ASP A 20 -3.60 11.08 -8.73
N SER A 21 -4.64 10.65 -9.44
CA SER A 21 -5.05 9.24 -9.44
C SER A 21 -4.03 8.35 -10.14
N PHE A 22 -3.80 7.16 -9.59
CA PHE A 22 -3.07 6.08 -10.23
C PHE A 22 -3.84 4.75 -10.13
N ASP A 23 -3.61 3.86 -11.08
CA ASP A 23 -4.13 2.49 -11.09
C ASP A 23 -3.11 1.59 -11.79
N ASP A 24 -2.48 0.68 -11.03
CA ASP A 24 -1.54 -0.29 -11.59
C ASP A 24 -2.26 -1.50 -12.22
N GLY A 25 -3.55 -1.70 -11.95
CA GLY A 25 -4.31 -2.88 -12.33
C GLY A 25 -3.92 -4.14 -11.54
N SER A 26 -4.58 -5.26 -11.84
CA SER A 26 -4.34 -6.57 -11.20
C SER A 26 -3.56 -7.57 -12.07
N ASP A 27 -3.44 -7.30 -13.38
CA ASP A 27 -2.83 -8.22 -14.35
C ASP A 27 -1.32 -8.01 -14.47
N ASN A 28 -0.62 -8.13 -13.34
CA ASN A 28 0.81 -7.86 -13.24
C ASN A 28 1.65 -9.06 -12.76
N GLY A 29 1.05 -10.24 -12.62
CA GLY A 29 1.71 -11.42 -12.03
C GLY A 29 1.90 -11.33 -10.52
N GLY A 30 1.17 -10.43 -9.85
CA GLY A 30 1.24 -10.23 -8.40
C GLY A 30 2.42 -9.37 -7.93
N VAL A 31 2.36 -8.94 -6.67
CA VAL A 31 3.43 -8.16 -6.03
C VAL A 31 4.57 -9.08 -5.60
N VAL A 32 5.80 -8.73 -5.98
CA VAL A 32 7.03 -9.48 -5.64
C VAL A 32 7.85 -8.75 -4.58
N LYS A 33 7.97 -7.42 -4.69
CA LYS A 33 8.71 -6.60 -3.73
C LYS A 33 8.02 -5.26 -3.51
N LEU A 34 8.04 -4.80 -2.27
CA LEU A 34 7.62 -3.46 -1.88
C LEU A 34 8.78 -2.70 -1.26
N THR A 35 8.91 -1.42 -1.60
CA THR A 35 9.74 -0.47 -0.88
C THR A 35 8.86 0.69 -0.44
N ILE A 36 8.74 0.86 0.87
CA ILE A 36 7.97 1.94 1.50
C ILE A 36 8.95 3.04 1.88
N TYR A 37 8.71 4.25 1.38
CA TYR A 37 9.42 5.46 1.76
C TYR A 37 8.58 6.22 2.76
N TYR A 38 9.12 6.55 3.91
CA TYR A 38 8.37 7.17 5.00
C TYR A 38 9.21 8.18 5.79
N SER A 39 8.51 9.08 6.46
CA SER A 39 9.06 9.97 7.48
C SER A 39 8.43 9.64 8.84
N SER A 40 8.78 10.40 9.87
CA SER A 40 8.17 10.25 11.21
C SER A 40 6.65 10.49 11.25
N THR A 41 6.04 10.90 10.14
CA THR A 41 4.68 11.44 10.11
C THR A 41 3.85 11.08 8.88
N MET A 42 4.41 10.41 7.87
CA MET A 42 3.65 9.96 6.70
C MET A 42 4.41 8.93 5.86
N VAL A 43 3.67 8.27 4.97
CA VAL A 43 4.23 7.52 3.85
C VAL A 43 4.48 8.47 2.67
N ASN A 44 5.74 8.73 2.39
CA ASN A 44 6.18 9.58 1.30
C ASN A 44 6.05 8.86 -0.05
N GLY A 45 6.25 7.55 -0.10
CA GLY A 45 6.20 6.83 -1.36
C GLY A 45 6.05 5.33 -1.20
N LEU A 46 5.54 4.70 -2.26
CA LEU A 46 5.41 3.27 -2.40
C LEU A 46 5.97 2.86 -3.76
N GLN A 47 7.07 2.11 -3.75
CA GLN A 47 7.58 1.45 -4.94
C GLN A 47 7.19 -0.03 -4.92
N VAL A 48 6.69 -0.52 -6.04
CA VAL A 48 6.19 -1.88 -6.21
C VAL A 48 6.90 -2.53 -7.37
N VAL A 49 7.44 -3.72 -7.16
CA VAL A 49 7.94 -4.60 -8.22
C VAL A 49 6.97 -5.75 -8.39
N TYR A 50 6.52 -5.96 -9.63
CA TYR A 50 5.53 -6.95 -10.00
C TYR A 50 6.16 -8.19 -10.66
N GLY A 51 5.41 -9.30 -10.67
CA GLY A 51 5.84 -10.59 -11.25
C GLY A 51 6.12 -10.54 -12.76
N ASN A 52 5.49 -9.62 -13.48
CA ASN A 52 5.78 -9.35 -14.89
C ASN A 52 7.06 -8.50 -15.10
N GLY A 53 7.79 -8.16 -14.04
CA GLY A 53 9.02 -7.39 -14.07
C GLY A 53 8.83 -5.87 -14.10
N THR A 54 7.59 -5.38 -14.09
CA THR A 54 7.33 -3.93 -14.06
C THR A 54 7.58 -3.35 -12.67
N THR A 55 8.09 -2.11 -12.64
CA THR A 55 8.28 -1.33 -11.41
C THR A 55 7.42 -0.08 -11.48
N LYS A 56 6.66 0.21 -10.41
CA LYS A 56 5.83 1.40 -10.26
C LYS A 56 6.23 2.15 -9.01
N LEU A 57 6.28 3.48 -9.07
CA LEU A 57 6.53 4.35 -7.93
C LEU A 57 5.38 5.35 -7.82
N HIS A 58 4.76 5.40 -6.65
CA HIS A 58 3.70 6.36 -6.30
C HIS A 58 4.18 7.21 -5.13
N GLY A 59 4.10 8.54 -5.25
CA GLY A 59 4.70 9.48 -4.30
C GLY A 59 6.20 9.71 -4.56
N TRP A 60 6.96 10.06 -3.52
CA TRP A 60 8.38 10.37 -3.59
C TRP A 60 9.26 9.32 -2.91
N ALA A 61 10.38 8.99 -3.58
CA ALA A 61 11.40 8.09 -3.06
C ALA A 61 12.36 8.82 -2.10
N ASN A 62 11.85 9.31 -0.96
CA ASN A 62 12.64 10.05 0.03
C ASN A 62 12.32 9.66 1.49
N GLY A 63 13.24 9.97 2.40
CA GLY A 63 13.11 9.62 3.82
C GLY A 63 13.65 8.23 4.15
N GLN A 64 13.13 7.63 5.22
CA GLN A 64 13.49 6.27 5.64
C GLN A 64 12.84 5.24 4.72
N THR A 65 13.46 4.07 4.59
CA THR A 65 12.95 2.98 3.76
C THR A 65 12.66 1.73 4.57
N LYS A 66 11.60 1.02 4.19
CA LYS A 66 11.37 -0.37 4.57
C LYS A 66 11.12 -1.19 3.32
N GLU A 67 11.96 -2.19 3.12
CA GLU A 67 11.79 -3.16 2.03
C GLU A 67 11.11 -4.42 2.53
N ILE A 68 10.25 -4.99 1.69
CA ILE A 68 9.48 -6.18 1.99
C ILE A 68 9.53 -7.06 0.74
N ASP A 69 10.22 -8.19 0.87
CA ASP A 69 10.27 -9.23 -0.15
C ASP A 69 9.08 -10.17 0.05
N VAL A 70 8.25 -10.29 -0.98
CA VAL A 70 7.03 -11.11 -1.00
C VAL A 70 7.26 -12.40 -1.79
N SER A 71 8.38 -12.52 -2.51
CA SER A 71 8.67 -13.65 -3.40
C SER A 71 8.69 -15.01 -2.69
N SER A 72 8.96 -15.03 -1.39
CA SER A 72 9.05 -16.23 -0.56
C SER A 72 7.89 -16.42 0.43
N SER A 73 6.92 -15.50 0.48
CA SER A 73 5.86 -15.51 1.50
C SER A 73 4.53 -16.05 0.98
N ALA A 74 3.87 -16.90 1.78
CA ALA A 74 2.58 -17.50 1.44
C ALA A 74 1.39 -16.54 1.60
N ALA A 75 1.53 -15.45 2.36
CA ALA A 75 0.48 -14.45 2.55
C ALA A 75 1.07 -13.10 2.96
N LEU A 76 0.53 -12.02 2.40
CA LEU A 76 0.88 -10.64 2.72
C LEU A 76 -0.26 -10.02 3.53
N ASP A 77 -0.15 -9.98 4.84
CA ASP A 77 -1.09 -9.22 5.66
C ASP A 77 -0.85 -7.73 5.41
N VAL A 78 -1.91 -6.99 5.09
CA VAL A 78 -1.83 -5.55 4.81
C VAL A 78 -2.54 -4.78 5.91
N SER A 79 -1.80 -4.01 6.69
CA SER A 79 -2.33 -3.03 7.64
C SER A 79 -2.18 -1.63 7.05
N ILE A 80 -3.29 -0.90 6.94
CA ILE A 80 -3.29 0.48 6.45
C ILE A 80 -3.84 1.36 7.54
N THR A 81 -3.09 2.40 7.90
CA THR A 81 -3.63 3.46 8.73
C THR A 81 -3.70 4.79 8.01
N VAL A 82 -4.90 5.35 8.03
CA VAL A 82 -5.21 6.68 7.54
C VAL A 82 -5.05 7.69 8.67
N GLY A 83 -4.30 8.75 8.43
CA GLY A 83 -4.15 9.87 9.35
C GLY A 83 -4.70 11.17 8.78
N THR A 84 -5.06 12.10 9.67
CA THR A 84 -5.28 13.50 9.31
C THR A 84 -3.94 14.21 9.25
N ASN A 85 -3.62 14.86 8.13
CA ASN A 85 -2.34 15.52 7.89
C ASN A 85 -2.26 16.92 8.54
N SER A 86 -2.84 17.07 9.75
CA SER A 86 -2.85 18.34 10.49
C SER A 86 -1.45 18.80 10.89
N VAL A 87 -0.42 17.97 10.68
CA VAL A 87 0.98 18.26 11.06
C VAL A 87 1.73 19.09 10.02
N PHE A 88 1.32 19.13 8.74
CA PHE A 88 2.15 19.73 7.66
C PHE A 88 1.64 21.00 7.00
N SER A 89 0.36 21.35 7.16
CA SER A 89 -0.20 22.48 6.39
C SER A 89 -1.04 23.45 7.20
N GLY A 90 -1.25 23.19 8.50
CA GLY A 90 -2.28 23.89 9.27
C GLY A 90 -3.70 23.68 8.73
N ASP A 91 -3.87 22.89 7.66
CA ASP A 91 -5.14 22.56 7.04
C ASP A 91 -5.59 21.18 7.55
N PRO A 92 -6.57 21.14 8.46
CA PRO A 92 -7.10 19.89 9.00
C PRO A 92 -7.81 19.03 7.95
N ASN A 93 -8.03 19.55 6.73
CA ASN A 93 -8.72 18.84 5.66
C ASN A 93 -7.80 18.04 4.73
N ARG A 94 -6.47 18.28 4.78
CA ARG A 94 -5.52 17.42 4.06
C ARG A 94 -5.40 16.11 4.84
N LYS A 95 -5.93 15.01 4.29
CA LYS A 95 -5.78 13.66 4.84
C LYS A 95 -4.78 12.87 3.98
N GLY A 96 -4.10 11.89 4.54
CA GLY A 96 -3.12 11.09 3.82
C GLY A 96 -2.95 9.69 4.42
N VAL A 97 -2.19 8.83 3.75
CA VAL A 97 -1.76 7.56 4.32
C VAL A 97 -0.63 7.84 5.32
N LEU A 98 -0.86 7.48 6.58
CA LEU A 98 0.06 7.77 7.69
C LEU A 98 1.03 6.61 7.92
N ALA A 99 0.52 5.38 7.87
CA ALA A 99 1.32 4.18 8.06
C ALA A 99 0.83 3.06 7.14
N LEU A 100 1.79 2.33 6.58
CA LEU A 100 1.57 1.09 5.84
C LEU A 100 2.36 -0.02 6.52
N GLY A 101 1.66 -1.06 6.93
CA GLY A 101 2.23 -2.30 7.40
C GLY A 101 1.99 -3.39 6.39
N PHE A 102 3.05 -4.08 6.00
CA PHE A 102 2.92 -5.41 5.44
C PHE A 102 3.65 -6.36 6.37
N THR A 103 2.93 -7.37 6.86
CA THR A 103 3.54 -8.48 7.59
C THR A 103 3.52 -9.69 6.68
N THR A 104 4.70 -10.08 6.23
CA THR A 104 4.96 -11.49 5.92
C THR A 104 5.11 -12.23 7.24
N SER A 105 5.11 -13.56 7.24
CA SER A 105 5.27 -14.40 8.44
C SER A 105 6.50 -14.11 9.33
N GLU A 106 7.38 -13.15 8.98
CA GLU A 106 8.67 -12.94 9.63
C GLU A 106 9.00 -11.50 10.11
N ALA A 107 8.17 -10.45 9.93
CA ALA A 107 8.55 -9.13 10.48
C ALA A 107 7.42 -8.10 10.65
N PRO A 108 7.23 -7.51 11.85
CA PRO A 108 6.32 -6.37 12.04
C PRO A 108 6.78 -5.09 11.33
N SER A 109 5.84 -4.25 10.90
CA SER A 109 6.07 -2.89 10.37
C SER A 109 6.23 -1.86 11.49
N PRO A 110 6.99 -0.76 11.28
CA PRO A 110 7.01 0.35 12.21
C PRO A 110 5.67 1.07 12.15
N VAL A 111 4.68 0.55 12.87
CA VAL A 111 3.45 1.26 13.19
C VAL A 111 3.69 1.98 14.51
N PRO A 112 3.51 3.30 14.61
CA PRO A 112 3.49 3.97 15.91
C PRO A 112 2.42 3.32 16.80
N SER A 113 2.75 3.03 18.05
CA SER A 113 1.96 2.18 18.96
C SER A 113 0.55 2.67 19.28
N ASN A 114 0.14 3.84 18.79
CA ASN A 114 -1.11 4.53 19.08
C ASN A 114 -2.03 4.71 17.85
N VAL A 115 -1.83 3.91 16.81
CA VAL A 115 -2.44 4.13 15.50
C VAL A 115 -3.45 3.01 15.16
N ASN A 116 -4.76 3.32 15.20
CA ASN A 116 -5.85 2.39 14.88
C ASN A 116 -5.96 2.21 13.34
N GLY A 117 -5.32 1.17 12.80
CA GLY A 117 -5.41 0.79 11.38
C GLY A 117 -6.48 -0.26 11.10
N THR A 118 -6.83 -0.42 9.82
CA THR A 118 -7.58 -1.61 9.37
C THR A 118 -6.60 -2.63 8.82
N THR A 119 -6.70 -3.88 9.29
CA THR A 119 -5.88 -5.00 8.83
C THR A 119 -6.69 -5.89 7.89
N TYR A 120 -6.13 -6.14 6.72
CA TYR A 120 -6.66 -7.03 5.70
C TYR A 120 -5.71 -8.21 5.52
N ARG A 121 -6.26 -9.40 5.29
CA ARG A 121 -5.49 -10.65 5.13
C ARG A 121 -5.81 -11.31 3.78
N PRO A 122 -5.47 -10.67 2.66
CA PRO A 122 -5.70 -11.28 1.34
C PRO A 122 -4.78 -12.49 1.13
N LEU A 123 -5.20 -13.44 0.29
CA LEU A 123 -4.32 -14.53 -0.17
C LEU A 123 -3.13 -13.97 -0.95
N GLN A 124 -3.39 -13.03 -1.85
CA GLN A 124 -2.36 -12.35 -2.62
C GLN A 124 -2.77 -10.90 -2.90
N VAL A 125 -1.80 -9.99 -2.83
CA VAL A 125 -1.94 -8.64 -3.39
C VAL A 125 -1.50 -8.66 -4.85
N LEU A 126 -2.40 -8.25 -5.73
CA LEU A 126 -2.23 -8.27 -7.18
C LEU A 126 -1.81 -6.92 -7.76
N GLY A 127 -2.16 -5.83 -7.07
CA GLY A 127 -1.86 -4.48 -7.51
C GLY A 127 -2.41 -3.41 -6.60
N PHE A 128 -2.08 -2.16 -6.92
CA PHE A 128 -2.48 -1.00 -6.14
C PHE A 128 -3.17 0.04 -7.03
N PHE A 129 -4.10 0.76 -6.44
CA PHE A 129 -4.72 1.95 -7.04
C PHE A 129 -4.88 3.01 -5.97
N GLY A 130 -5.02 4.29 -6.33
CA GLY A 130 -5.12 5.34 -5.33
C GLY A 130 -4.81 6.72 -5.86
N ASN A 131 -4.30 7.57 -4.98
CA ASN A 131 -3.87 8.92 -5.32
C ASN A 131 -2.51 9.22 -4.70
N SER A 132 -1.63 9.88 -5.46
CA SER A 132 -0.34 10.32 -4.97
C SER A 132 0.10 11.64 -5.58
N GLY A 133 0.92 12.38 -4.84
CA GLY A 133 1.63 13.56 -5.31
C GLY A 133 3.06 13.56 -4.77
N ASP A 134 3.35 14.47 -3.84
CA ASP A 134 4.57 14.46 -3.04
C ASP A 134 4.61 13.35 -1.97
N ARG A 135 3.49 12.67 -1.77
CA ARG A 135 3.28 11.55 -0.84
C ARG A 135 2.23 10.58 -1.36
N VAL A 136 1.97 9.50 -0.62
CA VAL A 136 0.80 8.63 -0.85
C VAL A 136 -0.40 9.22 -0.11
N ASP A 137 -1.31 9.87 -0.85
CA ASP A 137 -2.51 10.47 -0.26
C ASP A 137 -3.61 9.43 -0.02
N ARG A 138 -3.76 8.48 -0.94
CA ARG A 138 -4.78 7.42 -0.87
C ARG A 138 -4.27 6.11 -1.48
N LEU A 139 -4.63 4.99 -0.87
CA LEU A 139 -4.24 3.66 -1.35
C LEU A 139 -5.40 2.67 -1.28
N GLY A 140 -5.56 1.86 -2.31
CA GLY A 140 -6.43 0.70 -2.39
C GLY A 140 -5.67 -0.48 -2.99
N LEU A 141 -6.25 -1.66 -2.87
CA LEU A 141 -5.63 -2.94 -3.24
C LEU A 141 -6.50 -3.68 -4.25
N TYR A 142 -5.86 -4.29 -5.25
CA TYR A 142 -6.41 -5.46 -5.93
C TYR A 142 -5.91 -6.70 -5.20
N VAL A 143 -6.80 -7.61 -4.84
CA VAL A 143 -6.47 -8.85 -4.15
C VAL A 143 -7.15 -10.04 -4.82
N SER A 144 -6.55 -11.21 -4.75
CA SER A 144 -7.28 -12.44 -5.06
C SER A 144 -8.22 -12.77 -3.90
N ASP A 145 -9.51 -12.95 -4.20
CA ASP A 145 -10.46 -13.54 -3.27
C ASP A 145 -10.44 -15.08 -3.38
N VAL A 146 -10.78 -15.76 -2.29
CA VAL A 146 -10.76 -17.23 -2.10
C VAL A 146 -11.78 -17.96 -2.97
#